data_AF-A0AAX2I8J0-F1
#
_entry.id   AF-A0AAX2I8J0-F1
#
_cell.length_a   1.000
_cell.length_b   1.000
_cell.length_c   1.000
_cell.angle_alpha   90.00
_cell.angle_beta   90.00
_cell.angle_gamma   90.00
#
_symmetry.space_group_name_H-M   'P 1'
#
loop_
_entity.id
_entity.type
_entity.pdbx_description
1 polymer ?
#
loop_
_entity_poly.entity_id
_entity_poly.type
_entity_poly.pdbx_seq_one_letter_code
_entity_poly.pdbx_strand_id
1 'polypeptide(L)'
;MKVPEKSIDFTGKSNLVQRKVEFKPNYEVLNDHKREDYEAPKGDQFFGDFTNNGKFVNVYCRDFAAIDGDRVSLYVNGVEEVRDIFLLGEFRGFKVELKPGFNKVEFLALNQGESGPNTAEFMVLDDKGNTIIRNRWDLATGSKAQLVIVKDQ
;
A
#
# COMPACT_ATOMS: atom_id res chain seq x y z
N MET A 1 -25.92 56.42 30.67
CA MET A 1 -27.01 55.44 30.48
C MET A 1 -26.37 54.06 30.40
N LYS A 2 -26.75 53.10 31.25
CA LYS A 2 -26.28 51.70 31.21
C LYS A 2 -27.46 50.81 30.80
N VAL A 3 -27.26 49.98 29.78
CA VAL A 3 -28.25 49.00 29.30
C VAL A 3 -28.25 47.80 30.26
N PRO A 4 -29.41 47.25 30.68
CA PRO A 4 -29.43 46.06 31.51
C PRO A 4 -29.17 44.80 30.67
N GLU A 5 -28.23 43.97 31.11
CA GLU A 5 -28.00 42.63 30.55
C GLU A 5 -29.18 41.71 30.90
N LYS A 6 -29.73 41.06 29.88
CA LYS A 6 -30.79 40.06 30.03
C LYS A 6 -30.13 38.69 30.17
N SER A 7 -29.97 38.21 31.40
CA SER A 7 -29.51 36.85 31.66
C SER A 7 -30.63 35.84 31.40
N ILE A 8 -30.34 34.79 30.65
CA ILE A 8 -31.27 33.66 30.43
C ILE A 8 -31.09 32.68 31.59
N ASP A 9 -32.18 32.38 32.28
CA ASP A 9 -32.25 31.41 33.38
C ASP A 9 -32.57 30.00 32.83
N PHE A 10 -31.65 29.06 33.02
CA PHE A 10 -31.76 27.66 32.58
C PHE A 10 -32.33 26.72 33.65
N THR A 11 -32.78 27.24 34.80
CA THR A 11 -33.31 26.42 35.90
C THR A 11 -34.82 26.14 35.78
N GLY A 12 -35.47 26.68 34.75
CA GLY A 12 -36.86 26.38 34.43
C GLY A 12 -37.07 24.92 34.05
N LYS A 13 -37.84 24.18 34.87
CA LYS A 13 -38.27 22.81 34.53
C LYS A 13 -39.10 22.84 33.25
N SER A 14 -38.58 22.28 32.18
CA SER A 14 -39.27 22.20 30.90
C SER A 14 -40.44 21.20 30.97
N ASN A 15 -41.56 21.57 30.37
CA ASN A 15 -42.76 20.75 30.19
C ASN A 15 -42.75 20.01 28.84
N LEU A 16 -41.54 19.69 28.33
CA LEU A 16 -41.37 18.94 27.10
C LEU A 16 -41.79 17.48 27.34
N VAL A 17 -42.74 17.00 26.56
CA VAL A 17 -43.12 15.58 26.53
C VAL A 17 -41.89 14.80 26.08
N GLN A 18 -41.22 14.13 27.02
CA GLN A 18 -40.18 13.17 26.70
C GLN A 18 -40.83 11.94 26.05
N ARG A 19 -40.92 11.94 24.72
CA ARG A 19 -41.25 10.73 23.99
C ARG A 19 -40.10 9.76 24.22
N LYS A 20 -40.29 8.80 25.11
CA LYS A 20 -39.32 7.74 25.39
C LYS A 20 -39.26 6.84 24.17
N VAL A 21 -38.46 7.24 23.18
CA VAL A 21 -38.11 6.35 22.07
C VAL A 21 -37.15 5.34 22.67
N GLU A 22 -37.60 4.09 22.82
CA GLU A 22 -36.67 2.99 23.07
C GLU A 22 -35.81 2.82 21.81
N PHE A 23 -34.73 3.58 21.75
CA PHE A 23 -33.67 3.32 20.80
C PHE A 23 -32.94 2.07 21.29
N LYS A 24 -33.24 0.93 20.66
CA LYS A 24 -32.47 -0.30 20.78
C LYS A 24 -31.54 -0.36 19.57
N PRO A 25 -30.37 0.29 19.61
CA PRO A 25 -29.38 0.11 18.56
C PRO A 25 -29.03 -1.37 18.50
N ASN A 26 -29.25 -1.99 17.34
CA ASN A 26 -28.75 -3.32 17.10
C ASN A 26 -27.24 -3.19 16.83
N TYR A 27 -26.43 -3.29 17.88
CA TYR A 27 -24.97 -3.23 17.78
C TYR A 27 -24.38 -4.41 16.99
N GLU A 28 -25.15 -5.48 16.74
CA GLU A 28 -24.72 -6.57 15.87
C GLU A 28 -24.58 -6.13 14.41
N VAL A 29 -25.33 -5.12 13.98
CA VAL A 29 -25.26 -4.56 12.60
C VAL A 29 -24.20 -3.48 12.45
N LEU A 30 -23.68 -2.92 13.56
CA LEU A 30 -22.57 -1.96 13.53
C LEU A 30 -21.21 -2.62 13.31
N ASN A 31 -21.11 -3.93 13.54
CA ASN A 31 -19.94 -4.73 13.19
C ASN A 31 -20.06 -5.39 11.81
N ASP A 32 -21.13 -5.16 11.05
CA ASP A 32 -21.23 -5.57 9.64
C ASP A 32 -20.50 -4.54 8.75
N HIS A 33 -19.27 -4.15 9.16
CA HIS A 33 -18.23 -3.84 8.18
C HIS A 33 -17.93 -5.16 7.45
N LYS A 34 -18.86 -5.61 6.60
CA LYS A 34 -18.49 -6.30 5.38
C LYS A 34 -17.57 -5.34 4.67
N ARG A 35 -16.28 -5.44 4.99
CA ARG A 35 -15.22 -5.10 4.05
C ARG A 35 -15.69 -5.74 2.76
N GLU A 36 -15.80 -4.95 1.70
CA GLU A 36 -15.77 -5.57 0.39
C GLU A 36 -14.41 -6.27 0.36
N ASP A 37 -14.40 -7.55 0.71
CA ASP A 37 -13.21 -8.37 0.74
C ASP A 37 -12.81 -8.54 -0.72
N TYR A 38 -12.15 -7.52 -1.27
CA TYR A 38 -11.48 -7.64 -2.55
C TYR A 38 -10.44 -8.73 -2.36
N GLU A 39 -10.75 -9.93 -2.82
CA GLU A 39 -9.80 -11.02 -2.82
C GLU A 39 -8.71 -10.69 -3.82
N ALA A 40 -7.59 -10.20 -3.29
CA ALA A 40 -6.36 -9.99 -4.04
C ALA A 40 -6.06 -11.23 -4.89
N PRO A 41 -5.72 -11.06 -6.19
CA PRO A 41 -5.33 -12.19 -7.04
C PRO A 41 -4.22 -12.99 -6.35
N LYS A 42 -4.51 -14.27 -6.05
CA LYS A 42 -3.54 -15.18 -5.46
C LYS A 42 -2.56 -15.64 -6.53
N GLY A 43 -1.28 -15.68 -6.17
CA GLY A 43 -0.19 -16.10 -7.06
C GLY A 43 0.71 -14.95 -7.50
N ASP A 44 1.85 -15.34 -8.08
CA ASP A 44 2.89 -14.40 -8.53
C ASP A 44 2.46 -13.68 -9.81
N GLN A 45 2.86 -12.41 -9.92
CA GLN A 45 2.69 -11.58 -11.11
C GLN A 45 4.04 -11.40 -11.80
N PHE A 46 4.12 -11.73 -13.09
CA PHE A 46 5.33 -11.56 -13.90
C PHE A 46 5.17 -10.39 -14.87
N PHE A 47 6.07 -9.42 -14.77
CA PHE A 47 6.03 -8.16 -15.52
C PHE A 47 6.89 -8.16 -16.79
N GLY A 48 7.60 -9.26 -17.07
CA GLY A 48 8.35 -9.46 -18.30
C GLY A 48 9.86 -9.51 -18.13
N ASP A 49 10.52 -9.69 -19.27
CA ASP A 49 11.97 -9.76 -19.43
C ASP A 49 12.46 -8.53 -20.20
N PHE A 50 13.56 -7.93 -19.73
CA PHE A 50 14.13 -6.71 -20.30
C PHE A 50 15.64 -6.85 -20.48
N THR A 51 16.18 -6.42 -21.61
CA THR A 51 17.63 -6.39 -21.83
C THR A 51 18.23 -5.09 -21.31
N ASN A 52 19.30 -5.20 -20.50
CA ASN A 52 20.08 -4.06 -20.04
C ASN A 52 21.55 -4.45 -19.80
N ASN A 53 22.46 -3.80 -20.51
CA ASN A 53 23.91 -4.04 -20.43
C ASN A 53 24.66 -3.07 -19.50
N GLY A 54 23.93 -2.23 -18.77
CA GLY A 54 24.45 -1.32 -17.75
C GLY A 54 25.04 -2.07 -16.56
N LYS A 55 25.71 -1.32 -15.67
CA LYS A 55 26.32 -1.91 -14.47
C LYS A 55 25.29 -2.33 -13.44
N PHE A 56 24.25 -1.52 -13.28
CA PHE A 56 23.19 -1.71 -12.30
C PHE A 56 21.87 -1.16 -12.85
N VAL A 57 20.79 -1.50 -12.15
CA VAL A 57 19.50 -0.81 -12.28
C VAL A 57 19.11 -0.22 -10.93
N ASN A 58 18.33 0.86 -10.95
CA ASN A 58 17.69 1.37 -9.75
C ASN A 58 16.22 0.93 -9.76
N VAL A 59 15.84 0.18 -8.74
CA VAL A 59 14.48 -0.30 -8.53
C VAL A 59 13.81 0.58 -7.49
N TYR A 60 12.66 1.15 -7.83
CA TYR A 60 11.88 2.01 -6.95
C TYR A 60 10.54 1.39 -6.65
N CYS A 61 10.03 1.57 -5.44
CA CYS A 61 8.65 1.24 -5.10
C CYS A 61 8.05 2.30 -4.18
N ARG A 62 6.72 2.42 -4.21
CA ARG A 62 5.90 3.23 -3.31
C ARG A 62 4.50 2.64 -3.21
N ASP A 63 3.79 3.01 -2.16
CA ASP A 63 2.34 2.86 -2.12
C ASP A 63 1.71 3.83 -3.14
N PHE A 64 0.79 3.34 -3.96
CA PHE A 64 0.04 4.17 -4.92
C PHE A 64 -1.42 4.40 -4.52
N ALA A 65 -1.89 3.71 -3.49
CA ALA A 65 -3.25 3.77 -2.97
C ALA A 65 -3.23 4.43 -1.58
N ALA A 66 -3.45 3.65 -0.52
CA ALA A 66 -3.56 4.14 0.84
C ALA A 66 -2.42 3.60 1.71
N ILE A 67 -1.67 4.50 2.36
CA ILE A 67 -0.60 4.13 3.27
C ILE A 67 -1.21 3.55 4.55
N ASP A 68 -1.46 2.24 4.57
CA ASP A 68 -2.26 1.58 5.61
C ASP A 68 -1.55 0.40 6.29
N GLY A 69 -0.28 0.16 5.99
CA GLY A 69 0.48 -0.93 6.60
C GLY A 69 1.25 -1.81 5.65
N ASP A 70 1.15 -1.57 4.34
CA ASP A 70 1.73 -2.43 3.32
C ASP A 70 3.25 -2.59 3.42
N ARG A 71 3.70 -3.86 3.39
CA ARG A 71 5.09 -4.26 3.57
C ARG A 71 5.53 -5.29 2.55
N VAL A 72 6.71 -5.09 1.97
CA VAL A 72 7.30 -6.00 0.99
C VAL A 72 8.77 -6.30 1.31
N SER A 73 9.33 -7.37 0.75
CA SER A 73 10.79 -7.61 0.75
C SER A 73 11.30 -7.76 -0.68
N LEU A 74 12.47 -7.18 -0.96
CA LEU A 74 13.14 -7.22 -2.25
C LEU A 74 14.13 -8.38 -2.29
N TYR A 75 13.96 -9.25 -3.28
CA TYR A 75 14.86 -10.33 -3.60
C TYR A 75 15.53 -10.10 -4.95
N VAL A 76 16.83 -10.44 -5.03
CA VAL A 76 17.58 -10.47 -6.28
C VAL A 76 18.20 -11.85 -6.42
N ASN A 77 17.88 -12.55 -7.52
CA ASN A 77 18.34 -13.91 -7.78
C ASN A 77 18.10 -14.88 -6.61
N GLY A 78 16.94 -14.76 -5.96
CA GLY A 78 16.53 -15.59 -4.83
C GLY A 78 17.16 -15.21 -3.47
N VAL A 79 18.01 -14.19 -3.41
CA VAL A 79 18.60 -13.67 -2.16
C VAL A 79 17.82 -12.45 -1.70
N GLU A 80 17.47 -12.40 -0.40
CA GLU A 80 16.80 -11.23 0.20
C GLU A 80 17.82 -10.09 0.36
N GLU A 81 17.70 -9.06 -0.48
CA GLU A 81 18.61 -7.91 -0.46
C GLU A 81 18.11 -6.81 0.48
N VAL A 82 16.78 -6.62 0.53
CA VAL A 82 16.16 -5.64 1.42
C VAL A 82 14.91 -6.23 2.05
N ARG A 83 14.97 -6.40 3.36
CA ARG A 83 13.89 -6.95 4.16
C ARG A 83 12.93 -5.86 4.65
N ASP A 84 11.64 -6.20 4.69
CA ASP A 84 10.59 -5.44 5.39
C ASP A 84 10.57 -3.94 5.03
N ILE A 85 10.45 -3.69 3.74
CA ILE A 85 10.21 -2.36 3.18
C ILE A 85 8.76 -1.98 3.49
N PHE A 86 8.59 -0.98 4.36
CA PHE A 86 7.33 -0.30 4.55
C PHE A 86 7.04 0.61 3.34
N LEU A 87 5.89 0.39 2.68
CA LEU A 87 5.47 1.18 1.54
C LEU A 87 4.89 2.52 2.01
N LEU A 88 5.48 3.61 1.48
CA LEU A 88 5.07 4.99 1.72
C LEU A 88 4.60 5.59 0.38
N GLY A 89 3.90 6.72 0.41
CA GLY A 89 3.42 7.39 -0.82
C GLY A 89 4.54 8.00 -1.68
N GLU A 90 5.76 8.09 -1.16
CA GLU A 90 6.94 8.54 -1.88
C GLU A 90 7.81 7.36 -2.34
N PHE A 91 8.50 7.52 -3.47
CA PHE A 91 9.37 6.46 -4.01
C PHE A 91 10.59 6.25 -3.13
N ARG A 92 10.79 4.99 -2.75
CA ARG A 92 12.05 4.50 -2.18
C ARG A 92 12.81 3.69 -3.22
N GLY A 93 14.08 4.02 -3.42
CA GLY A 93 14.95 3.40 -4.41
C GLY A 93 15.98 2.43 -3.81
N PHE A 94 16.29 1.39 -4.57
CA PHE A 94 17.27 0.35 -4.24
C PHE A 94 18.13 0.07 -5.46
N LYS A 95 19.44 0.03 -5.26
CA LYS A 95 20.40 -0.26 -6.33
C LYS A 95 20.59 -1.76 -6.46
N VAL A 96 20.43 -2.31 -7.66
CA VAL A 96 20.66 -3.72 -7.97
C VAL A 96 21.81 -3.83 -8.99
N GLU A 97 22.94 -4.39 -8.56
CA GLU A 97 24.08 -4.65 -9.44
C GLU A 97 23.76 -5.81 -10.40
N LEU A 98 23.95 -5.59 -11.71
CA LEU A 98 23.64 -6.60 -12.72
C LEU A 98 24.86 -7.49 -12.99
N LYS A 99 24.66 -8.80 -12.87
CA LYS A 99 25.60 -9.85 -13.28
C LYS A 99 25.32 -10.27 -14.74
N PRO A 100 26.32 -10.73 -15.50
CA PRO A 100 26.07 -11.34 -16.82
C PRO A 100 25.02 -12.46 -16.72
N GLY A 101 24.11 -12.51 -17.69
CA GLY A 101 22.96 -13.42 -17.71
C GLY A 101 21.70 -12.84 -17.08
N PHE A 102 20.90 -13.71 -16.47
CA PHE A 102 19.59 -13.36 -15.91
C PHE A 102 19.73 -12.78 -14.50
N ASN A 103 19.13 -11.61 -14.29
CA ASN A 103 19.00 -10.98 -12.98
C ASN A 103 17.52 -10.90 -12.64
N LYS A 104 17.02 -11.87 -11.86
CA LYS A 104 15.63 -11.88 -11.41
C LYS A 104 15.47 -10.93 -10.24
N VAL A 105 14.54 -9.98 -10.35
CA VAL A 105 14.15 -9.06 -9.28
C VAL A 105 12.74 -9.39 -8.86
N GLU A 106 12.52 -9.58 -7.55
CA GLU A 106 11.23 -9.97 -7.00
C GLU A 106 10.87 -9.14 -5.77
N PHE A 107 9.64 -8.63 -5.71
CA PHE A 107 9.06 -8.10 -4.49
C PHE A 107 8.10 -9.14 -3.90
N LEU A 108 8.35 -9.58 -2.67
CA LEU A 108 7.45 -10.45 -1.92
C LEU A 108 6.51 -9.62 -1.04
N ALA A 109 5.20 -9.76 -1.21
CA ALA A 109 4.23 -9.16 -0.30
C ALA A 109 4.25 -9.87 1.07
N LEU A 110 4.62 -9.14 2.12
CA LEU A 110 4.68 -9.68 3.49
C LEU A 110 3.33 -9.61 4.21
N ASN A 111 2.45 -8.72 3.78
CA ASN A 111 1.11 -8.51 4.31
C ASN A 111 0.20 -7.92 3.22
N GLN A 112 -0.97 -7.39 3.61
CA GLN A 112 -1.95 -6.69 2.77
C GLN A 112 -2.48 -5.44 3.50
N GLY A 113 -1.60 -4.77 4.26
CA GLY A 113 -2.01 -3.59 5.03
C GLY A 113 -3.15 -3.84 6.03
N GLU A 114 -3.87 -2.76 6.33
CA GLU A 114 -5.15 -2.81 7.06
C GLU A 114 -6.30 -3.19 6.11
N SER A 115 -6.22 -2.73 4.86
CA SER A 115 -7.15 -2.96 3.77
C SER A 115 -6.42 -3.63 2.59
N GLY A 116 -6.65 -4.94 2.40
CA GLY A 116 -6.07 -5.64 1.25
C GLY A 116 -6.58 -5.12 -0.09
N PRO A 117 -5.82 -5.30 -1.19
CA PRO A 117 -4.57 -6.05 -1.36
C PRO A 117 -3.32 -5.28 -0.90
N ASN A 118 -2.13 -5.86 -1.02
CA ASN A 118 -0.89 -5.09 -0.99
C ASN A 118 -0.72 -4.31 -2.28
N THR A 119 -0.73 -2.99 -2.19
CA THR A 119 -0.75 -2.08 -3.33
C THR A 119 0.57 -1.34 -3.48
N ALA A 120 1.22 -1.47 -4.63
CA ALA A 120 2.38 -0.64 -4.92
C ALA A 120 2.49 -0.25 -6.39
N GLU A 121 3.12 0.89 -6.60
CA GLU A 121 3.70 1.28 -7.87
C GLU A 121 5.21 1.07 -7.80
N PHE A 122 5.76 0.47 -8.85
CA PHE A 122 7.20 0.31 -8.98
C PHE A 122 7.71 0.84 -10.32
N MET A 123 9.00 1.15 -10.34
CA MET A 123 9.71 1.56 -11.54
C MET A 123 11.14 1.06 -11.49
N VAL A 124 11.66 0.63 -12.64
CA VAL A 124 13.07 0.26 -12.81
C VAL A 124 13.71 1.22 -13.80
N LEU A 125 14.81 1.83 -13.39
CA LEU A 125 15.62 2.72 -14.22
C LEU A 125 16.97 2.06 -14.54
N ASP A 126 17.50 2.29 -15.74
CA ASP A 126 18.87 1.92 -16.09
C ASP A 126 19.91 2.79 -15.34
N ASP A 127 21.19 2.48 -15.54
CA ASP A 127 22.31 3.21 -14.92
C ASP A 127 22.51 4.64 -15.46
N LYS A 128 21.72 5.05 -16.46
CA LYS A 128 21.67 6.40 -17.03
C LYS A 128 20.39 7.15 -16.64
N GLY A 129 19.49 6.51 -15.90
CA GLY A 129 18.21 7.09 -15.46
C GLY A 129 17.06 6.94 -16.45
N ASN A 130 17.21 6.16 -17.53
CA ASN A 130 16.10 5.87 -18.44
C ASN A 130 15.18 4.79 -17.86
N THR A 131 13.87 4.96 -18.06
CA THR A 131 12.88 3.98 -17.59
C THR A 131 12.91 2.70 -18.42
N ILE A 132 13.11 1.56 -17.75
CA ILE A 132 12.96 0.21 -18.32
C ILE A 132 11.50 -0.22 -18.25
N ILE A 133 10.91 -0.13 -17.06
CA ILE A 133 9.51 -0.47 -16.80
C ILE A 133 8.98 0.40 -15.66
N ARG A 134 7.69 0.75 -15.73
CA ARG A 134 6.89 1.28 -14.64
C ARG A 134 5.55 0.58 -14.65
N ASN A 135 5.15 -0.01 -13.53
CA ASN A 135 3.87 -0.72 -13.42
C ASN A 135 3.37 -0.70 -11.97
N ARG A 136 2.20 -1.27 -11.75
CA ARG A 136 1.57 -1.43 -10.44
C ARG A 136 1.27 -2.89 -10.17
N TRP A 137 1.17 -3.24 -8.89
CA TRP A 137 0.69 -4.54 -8.46
C TRP A 137 -0.38 -4.41 -7.38
N ASP A 138 -1.21 -5.44 -7.33
CA ASP A 138 -2.19 -5.73 -6.29
C ASP A 138 -1.94 -7.18 -5.85
N LEU A 139 -1.20 -7.37 -4.76
CA LEU A 139 -0.72 -8.69 -4.34
C LEU A 139 -1.44 -9.21 -3.10
N ALA A 140 -1.75 -10.50 -3.09
CA ALA A 140 -2.06 -11.22 -1.87
C ALA A 140 -0.79 -11.42 -1.02
N THR A 141 -0.94 -11.60 0.29
CA THR A 141 0.21 -11.95 1.16
C THR A 141 0.88 -13.23 0.65
N GLY A 142 2.20 -13.21 0.53
CA GLY A 142 3.01 -14.33 0.03
C GLY A 142 3.17 -14.38 -1.49
N SER A 143 2.39 -13.60 -2.25
CA SER A 143 2.59 -13.46 -3.70
C SER A 143 3.80 -12.58 -4.02
N LYS A 144 4.38 -12.77 -5.21
CA LYS A 144 5.50 -11.97 -5.69
C LYS A 144 5.18 -11.15 -6.94
N ALA A 145 5.70 -9.93 -7.00
CA ALA A 145 5.87 -9.18 -8.25
C ALA A 145 7.28 -9.45 -8.82
N GLN A 146 7.37 -9.98 -10.03
CA GLN A 146 8.61 -10.52 -10.60
C GLN A 146 8.93 -9.86 -11.95
N LEU A 147 10.21 -9.57 -12.18
CA LEU A 147 10.75 -9.19 -13.48
C LEU A 147 12.17 -9.72 -13.65
N VAL A 148 12.63 -9.83 -14.88
CA VAL A 148 13.99 -10.27 -15.19
C VAL A 148 14.71 -9.23 -16.02
N ILE A 149 15.92 -8.88 -15.60
CA ILE A 149 16.85 -8.07 -16.38
C ILE A 149 17.94 -8.98 -16.96
N VAL A 150 17.99 -9.08 -18.27
CA VAL A 150 19.00 -9.85 -19.01
C VAL A 150 20.16 -8.92 -19.35
N LYS A 151 21.36 -9.29 -18.90
CA LYS A 151 22.60 -8.61 -19.25
C LYS A 151 23.44 -9.52 -20.13
N ASP A 152 23.80 -9.02 -21.31
CA ASP A 152 24.75 -9.69 -22.19
C ASP A 152 26.14 -9.77 -21.52
N GLN A 153 26.99 -10.66 -22.02
CA GLN A 153 28.32 -10.92 -21.45
C GLN A 153 29.23 -9.69 -21.40
#